data_AF-R6KBH3-F1
#
_entry.id   AF-R6KBH3-F1
#
_cell.length_a   1.000
_cell.length_b   1.000
_cell.length_c   1.000
_cell.angle_alpha   90.00
_cell.angle_beta   90.00
_cell.angle_gamma   90.00
#
_symmetry.space_group_name_H-M   'P 1'
#
loop_
_entity.id
_entity.type
_entity.pdbx_description
1 polymer ?
#
loop_
_entity_poly.entity_id
_entity_poly.type
_entity_poly.pdbx_seq_one_letter_code
_entity_poly.pdbx_strand_id
1 'polypeptide(L)'
;MSWFQKFERKYSRYAIKNLMTYIIILYAVGFVFEVFAPGVYSSFLSLDFSKIFAGQVWRLVTFIIQPPSTSIIFVFFSLYFYYLIGTVLENIWGSFKFNVYFFSGVLLNIVAALIIYLIFGISFNMSTHYINLALFMAFAMEQPDMEVLLFFIIPIKIKWMALLDGIVFAIAIICGFIVPTMAVNGSTIGYTMWNGLYRAGLLSGSGMGCYANAIAALVSMLNFIVFMIVAKKGPYKSSTQRNYNKAMYTARKAENNRRDGKKPSFNERVYNANSEKTTWDNANQPYKPVRNGQPKHRCAVCGRTELDDENLVFRFCSKCVGNYEYCSDHLYTHIHITGNNGSAE
;
A
#
# COMPACT_ATOMS: atom_id res chain seq x y z
N MET A 1 9.42 -7.57 6.02
CA MET A 1 9.19 -6.11 6.21
C MET A 1 7.86 -5.87 6.88
N SER A 2 7.87 -5.69 8.20
CA SER A 2 6.70 -5.24 8.98
C SER A 2 6.33 -3.78 8.71
N TRP A 3 7.20 -3.01 8.05
CA TRP A 3 7.00 -1.59 7.75
C TRP A 3 5.89 -1.33 6.73
N PHE A 4 5.88 -2.01 5.58
CA PHE A 4 4.81 -1.83 4.57
C PHE A 4 3.43 -2.18 5.13
N GLN A 5 3.32 -3.24 5.95
CA GLN A 5 2.07 -3.61 6.62
C GLN A 5 1.64 -2.59 7.68
N LYS A 6 2.59 -1.99 8.42
CA LYS A 6 2.29 -0.88 9.34
C LYS A 6 1.82 0.37 8.58
N PHE A 7 2.44 0.64 7.43
CA PHE A 7 2.09 1.75 6.54
C PHE A 7 0.69 1.56 5.93
N GLU A 8 0.42 0.38 5.38
CA GLU A 8 -0.92 -0.04 4.91
C GLU A 8 -1.96 0.11 6.03
N ARG A 9 -1.66 -0.33 7.26
CA ARG A 9 -2.58 -0.18 8.40
C ARG A 9 -2.92 1.27 8.73
N LYS A 10 -1.94 2.18 8.62
CA LYS A 10 -2.12 3.60 9.00
C LYS A 10 -2.80 4.40 7.88
N TYR A 11 -2.46 4.13 6.63
CA TYR A 11 -2.86 4.97 5.49
C TYR A 11 -3.89 4.33 4.55
N SER A 12 -4.33 3.08 4.76
CA SER A 12 -5.34 2.47 3.86
C SER A 12 -6.66 3.23 3.79
N ARG A 13 -7.01 4.00 4.83
CA ARG A 13 -8.22 4.85 4.86
C ARG A 13 -8.18 6.01 3.84
N TYR A 14 -6.98 6.44 3.44
CA TYR A 14 -6.78 7.51 2.46
C TYR A 14 -6.60 6.97 1.04
N ALA A 15 -6.74 5.66 0.82
CA ALA A 15 -6.68 5.08 -0.51
C ALA A 15 -7.87 5.56 -1.33
N ILE A 16 -7.60 6.17 -2.48
CA ILE A 16 -8.60 6.55 -3.47
C ILE A 16 -9.13 5.26 -4.10
N LYS A 17 -10.44 5.05 -4.01
CA LYS A 17 -11.11 3.93 -4.68
C LYS A 17 -11.35 4.27 -6.13
N ASN A 18 -11.21 3.31 -7.03
CA ASN A 18 -11.36 3.48 -8.48
C ASN A 18 -10.39 4.53 -9.04
N LEU A 19 -9.13 4.51 -8.60
CA LEU A 19 -8.11 5.49 -9.00
C LEU A 19 -8.05 5.62 -10.53
N MET A 20 -8.08 4.48 -11.22
CA MET A 20 -7.95 4.46 -12.68
C MET A 20 -9.09 5.14 -13.41
N THR A 21 -10.29 5.22 -12.82
CA THR A 21 -11.38 6.00 -13.42
C THR A 21 -11.02 7.49 -13.47
N TYR A 22 -10.47 8.04 -12.40
CA TYR A 22 -10.03 9.43 -12.36
C TYR A 22 -8.89 9.70 -13.33
N ILE A 23 -7.91 8.81 -13.41
CA ILE A 23 -6.80 8.93 -14.36
C ILE A 23 -7.30 8.92 -15.81
N ILE A 24 -8.32 8.12 -16.12
CA ILE A 24 -8.91 8.04 -17.46
C ILE A 24 -9.71 9.29 -17.81
N ILE A 25 -10.44 9.86 -16.85
CA ILE A 25 -11.08 11.17 -17.02
C ILE A 25 -10.01 12.23 -17.33
N LEU A 26 -8.88 12.21 -16.61
CA LEU A 26 -7.76 13.11 -16.88
C LEU A 26 -7.19 12.89 -18.29
N TYR A 27 -6.97 11.65 -18.72
CA TYR A 27 -6.52 11.35 -20.08
C TYR A 27 -7.50 11.81 -21.15
N ALA A 28 -8.82 11.68 -20.91
CA ALA A 28 -9.84 12.18 -21.81
C ALA A 28 -9.80 13.71 -21.92
N VAL A 29 -9.63 14.42 -20.79
CA VAL A 29 -9.44 15.87 -20.77
C VAL A 29 -8.16 16.27 -21.51
N GLY A 30 -7.07 15.53 -21.30
CA GLY A 30 -5.81 15.75 -22.03
C GLY A 30 -5.95 15.56 -23.53
N PHE A 31 -6.74 14.57 -23.95
CA PHE A 31 -7.05 14.35 -25.35
C PHE A 31 -7.85 15.52 -25.95
N VAL A 32 -8.83 16.06 -25.23
CA VAL A 32 -9.56 17.27 -25.65
C VAL A 32 -8.58 18.44 -25.83
N PHE A 33 -7.65 18.67 -24.90
CA PHE A 33 -6.63 19.71 -25.09
C PHE A 33 -5.77 19.47 -26.32
N GLU A 34 -5.36 18.23 -26.58
CA GLU A 34 -4.54 17.89 -27.74
C GLU A 34 -5.26 18.17 -29.07
N VAL A 35 -6.56 17.90 -29.14
CA VAL A 35 -7.38 18.10 -30.35
C VAL A 35 -7.74 19.56 -30.59
N PHE A 36 -8.19 20.27 -29.54
CA PHE A 36 -8.72 21.63 -29.68
C PHE A 36 -7.68 22.73 -29.48
N ALA A 37 -6.59 22.43 -28.76
CA ALA A 37 -5.53 23.39 -28.45
C ALA A 37 -4.15 22.71 -28.52
N PRO A 38 -3.72 22.29 -29.72
CA PRO A 38 -2.46 21.56 -29.90
C PRO A 38 -1.29 22.39 -29.36
N GLY A 39 -0.45 21.76 -28.57
CA GLY A 39 0.71 22.41 -27.94
C GLY A 39 0.46 23.04 -26.58
N VAL A 40 -0.78 23.13 -26.08
CA VAL A 40 -1.04 23.54 -24.68
C VAL A 40 -0.39 22.57 -23.71
N TYR A 41 -0.47 21.27 -23.99
CA TYR A 41 0.13 20.24 -23.16
C TYR A 41 1.65 20.44 -23.02
N SER A 42 2.38 20.46 -24.13
CA SER A 42 3.84 20.65 -24.14
C SER A 42 4.27 22.02 -23.61
N SER A 43 3.46 23.05 -23.83
CA SER A 43 3.82 24.42 -23.46
C SER A 43 3.58 24.72 -21.99
N PHE A 44 2.54 24.15 -21.35
CA PHE A 44 2.07 24.52 -20.00
C PHE A 44 1.93 23.37 -19.00
N LEU A 45 1.62 22.15 -19.46
CA LEU A 45 1.23 21.03 -18.59
C LEU A 45 2.30 19.95 -18.44
N SER A 46 3.18 19.80 -19.42
CA SER A 46 4.23 18.78 -19.43
C SER A 46 5.25 19.00 -18.30
N LEU A 47 5.91 17.91 -17.90
CA LEU A 47 6.93 17.96 -16.88
C LEU A 47 8.19 18.65 -17.42
N ASP A 48 8.52 19.82 -16.86
CA ASP A 48 9.67 20.63 -17.25
C ASP A 48 10.24 21.35 -16.01
N PHE A 49 11.43 20.93 -15.56
CA PHE A 49 12.04 21.44 -14.34
C PHE A 49 12.56 22.86 -14.45
N SER A 50 12.99 23.28 -15.63
CA SER A 50 13.40 24.67 -15.90
C SER A 50 12.24 25.61 -15.61
N LYS A 51 11.04 25.26 -16.09
CA LYS A 51 9.82 26.04 -15.85
C LYS A 51 9.25 25.87 -14.44
N ILE A 52 9.44 24.71 -13.81
CA ILE A 52 9.04 24.50 -12.41
C ILE A 52 9.85 25.42 -11.49
N PHE A 53 11.16 25.52 -11.69
CA PHE A 53 12.00 26.45 -10.93
C PHE A 53 11.69 27.92 -11.21
N ALA A 54 11.13 28.23 -12.39
CA ALA A 54 10.57 29.53 -12.71
C ALA A 54 9.16 29.80 -12.10
N GLY A 55 8.62 28.89 -11.29
CA GLY A 55 7.36 29.07 -10.55
C GLY A 55 6.16 28.25 -11.05
N GLN A 56 6.30 27.46 -12.11
CA GLN A 56 5.21 26.65 -12.67
C GLN A 56 5.05 25.29 -11.98
N VAL A 57 4.76 25.30 -10.68
CA VAL A 57 4.74 24.09 -9.82
C VAL A 57 3.65 23.07 -10.19
N TRP A 58 2.57 23.50 -10.86
CA TRP A 58 1.47 22.63 -11.27
C TRP A 58 1.92 21.50 -12.22
N ARG A 59 3.03 21.69 -12.95
CA ARG A 59 3.61 20.69 -13.86
C ARG A 59 3.95 19.36 -13.21
N LEU A 60 4.21 19.36 -11.90
CA LEU A 60 4.44 18.14 -11.11
C LEU A 60 3.21 17.22 -11.04
N VAL A 61 2.02 17.76 -11.32
CA VAL A 61 0.75 17.00 -11.30
C VAL A 61 0.12 16.94 -12.69
N THR A 62 0.15 18.04 -13.44
CA THR A 62 -0.55 18.14 -14.74
C THR A 62 0.05 17.27 -15.82
N PHE A 63 1.30 16.83 -15.72
CA PHE A 63 1.91 15.95 -16.72
C PHE A 63 1.21 14.57 -16.80
N ILE A 64 0.50 14.16 -15.75
CA ILE A 64 -0.29 12.92 -15.73
C ILE A 64 -1.47 12.99 -16.72
N ILE A 65 -1.90 14.19 -17.13
CA ILE A 65 -3.03 14.39 -18.04
C ILE A 65 -2.72 13.90 -19.47
N GLN A 66 -1.45 13.64 -19.80
CA GLN A 66 -1.04 13.24 -21.15
C GLN A 66 -1.88 12.08 -21.70
N PRO A 67 -2.57 12.26 -22.84
CA PRO A 67 -3.35 11.18 -23.42
C PRO A 67 -2.43 10.07 -23.93
N PRO A 68 -2.85 8.79 -23.85
CA PRO A 68 -2.03 7.66 -24.29
C PRO A 68 -1.93 7.53 -25.80
N SER A 69 -2.83 8.16 -26.55
CA SER A 69 -2.83 8.19 -28.01
C SER A 69 -3.35 9.53 -28.50
N THR A 70 -2.83 9.96 -29.64
CA THR A 70 -3.28 11.17 -30.36
C THR A 70 -4.38 10.87 -31.37
N SER A 71 -4.60 9.60 -31.71
CA SER A 71 -5.64 9.19 -32.67
C SER A 71 -6.98 9.01 -31.99
N ILE A 72 -8.05 9.65 -32.52
CA ILE A 72 -9.42 9.59 -31.94
C ILE A 72 -9.92 8.16 -31.76
N ILE A 73 -9.72 7.30 -32.75
CA ILE A 73 -10.17 5.90 -32.69
C ILE A 73 -9.38 5.15 -31.62
N PHE A 74 -8.05 5.25 -31.65
CA PHE A 74 -7.19 4.51 -30.73
C PHE A 74 -7.26 5.02 -29.31
N VAL A 75 -7.49 6.32 -29.06
CA VAL A 75 -7.62 6.82 -27.69
C VAL A 75 -8.83 6.19 -27.01
N PHE A 76 -9.96 6.02 -27.71
CA PHE A 76 -11.12 5.33 -27.14
C PHE A 76 -10.78 3.89 -26.71
N PHE A 77 -10.12 3.14 -27.60
CA PHE A 77 -9.66 1.78 -27.29
C PHE A 77 -8.64 1.75 -26.14
N SER A 78 -7.67 2.67 -26.14
CA SER A 78 -6.66 2.77 -25.08
C SER A 78 -7.27 3.11 -23.73
N LEU A 79 -8.21 4.07 -23.67
CA LEU A 79 -8.88 4.44 -22.42
C LEU A 79 -9.71 3.27 -21.88
N TYR A 80 -10.47 2.58 -22.73
CA TYR A 80 -11.20 1.37 -22.33
C TYR A 80 -10.25 0.29 -21.79
N PHE A 81 -9.14 0.06 -22.49
CA PHE A 81 -8.16 -0.95 -22.10
C PHE A 81 -7.49 -0.62 -20.76
N TYR A 82 -7.07 0.62 -20.56
CA TYR A 82 -6.50 1.06 -19.27
C TYR A 82 -7.53 1.05 -18.14
N TYR A 83 -8.81 1.30 -18.43
CA TYR A 83 -9.89 1.16 -17.45
C TYR A 83 -10.00 -0.30 -16.99
N LEU A 84 -10.05 -1.23 -17.95
CA LEU A 84 -10.16 -2.66 -17.70
C LEU A 84 -8.98 -3.15 -16.86
N ILE A 85 -7.75 -2.89 -17.31
CA ILE A 85 -6.53 -3.28 -16.61
C ILE A 85 -6.51 -2.70 -15.20
N GLY A 86 -6.74 -1.40 -15.10
CA GLY A 86 -6.74 -0.66 -13.86
C GLY A 86 -7.70 -1.21 -12.82
N THR A 87 -8.94 -1.43 -13.24
CA THR A 87 -10.01 -1.94 -12.38
C THR A 87 -9.72 -3.37 -11.92
N VAL A 88 -9.25 -4.24 -12.81
CA VAL A 88 -8.88 -5.62 -12.45
C VAL A 88 -7.72 -5.62 -11.46
N LEU A 89 -6.68 -4.83 -11.69
CA LEU A 89 -5.56 -4.71 -10.76
C LEU A 89 -5.95 -4.16 -9.39
N GLU A 90 -6.76 -3.10 -9.37
CA GLU A 90 -7.23 -2.52 -8.12
C GLU A 90 -8.07 -3.52 -7.31
N ASN A 91 -8.86 -4.36 -7.99
CA ASN A 91 -9.64 -5.40 -7.35
C ASN A 91 -8.78 -6.55 -6.81
N ILE A 92 -7.72 -6.95 -7.50
CA ILE A 92 -6.83 -8.05 -7.07
C ILE A 92 -5.91 -7.57 -5.93
N TRP A 93 -5.30 -6.40 -6.06
CA TRP A 93 -4.33 -5.89 -5.10
C TRP A 93 -4.97 -5.13 -3.92
N GLY A 94 -6.17 -4.60 -4.11
CA GLY A 94 -6.82 -3.65 -3.22
C GLY A 94 -6.38 -2.21 -3.48
N SER A 95 -7.29 -1.26 -3.25
CA SER A 95 -7.10 0.17 -3.57
C SER A 95 -5.83 0.78 -2.99
N PHE A 96 -5.44 0.43 -1.76
CA PHE A 96 -4.23 1.00 -1.15
C PHE A 96 -2.95 0.63 -1.91
N LYS A 97 -2.77 -0.66 -2.19
CA LYS A 97 -1.58 -1.15 -2.90
C LYS A 97 -1.52 -0.54 -4.31
N PHE A 98 -2.66 -0.53 -4.99
CA PHE A 98 -2.76 0.07 -6.31
C PHE A 98 -2.38 1.56 -6.32
N ASN A 99 -2.90 2.36 -5.39
CA ASN A 99 -2.54 3.77 -5.24
C ASN A 99 -1.03 3.93 -5.01
N VAL A 100 -0.45 3.17 -4.07
CA VAL A 100 0.99 3.26 -3.78
C VAL A 100 1.80 2.93 -5.02
N TYR A 101 1.45 1.89 -5.77
CA TYR A 101 2.14 1.51 -7.00
C TYR A 101 2.11 2.61 -8.07
N PHE A 102 0.92 3.18 -8.33
CA PHE A 102 0.75 4.21 -9.35
C PHE A 102 1.47 5.50 -8.95
N PHE A 103 1.24 5.99 -7.72
CA PHE A 103 1.88 7.22 -7.24
C PHE A 103 3.39 7.07 -7.03
N SER A 104 3.89 5.90 -6.64
CA SER A 104 5.34 5.66 -6.59
C SER A 104 5.95 5.71 -7.98
N GLY A 105 5.27 5.18 -9.00
CA GLY A 105 5.70 5.28 -10.39
C GLY A 105 5.80 6.73 -10.85
N VAL A 106 4.74 7.51 -10.62
CA VAL A 106 4.70 8.97 -10.90
C VAL A 106 5.82 9.70 -10.17
N LEU A 107 5.97 9.46 -8.86
CA LEU A 107 6.97 10.14 -8.03
C LEU A 107 8.40 9.79 -8.45
N LEU A 108 8.68 8.51 -8.72
CA LEU A 108 10.00 8.11 -9.20
C LEU A 108 10.33 8.73 -10.55
N ASN A 109 9.33 8.87 -11.44
CA ASN A 109 9.51 9.55 -12.73
C ASN A 109 9.84 11.04 -12.55
N ILE A 110 9.13 11.72 -11.63
CA ILE A 110 9.42 13.12 -11.26
C ILE A 110 10.85 13.25 -10.70
N VAL A 111 11.23 12.37 -9.77
CA VAL A 111 12.57 12.36 -9.17
C VAL A 111 13.65 12.09 -10.22
N ALA A 112 13.40 11.18 -11.16
CA ALA A 112 14.33 10.90 -12.25
C ALA A 112 14.52 12.13 -13.15
N ALA A 113 13.44 12.78 -13.54
CA ALA A 113 13.49 14.03 -14.31
C ALA A 113 14.21 15.16 -13.55
N LEU A 114 14.02 15.25 -12.22
CA LEU A 114 14.75 16.21 -11.37
C LEU A 114 16.24 15.92 -11.36
N ILE A 115 16.65 14.67 -11.15
CA ILE A 115 18.05 14.26 -11.12
C ILE A 115 18.73 14.57 -12.47
N ILE A 116 18.07 14.26 -13.58
CA ILE A 116 18.57 14.58 -14.92
C ILE A 116 18.76 16.09 -15.06
N TYR A 117 17.79 16.90 -14.63
CA TYR A 117 17.89 18.35 -14.69
C TYR A 117 19.05 18.89 -13.85
N LEU A 118 19.25 18.37 -12.63
CA LEU A 118 20.33 18.81 -11.75
C LEU A 118 21.73 18.46 -12.27
N ILE A 119 21.88 17.33 -12.97
CA ILE A 119 23.17 16.87 -13.50
C ILE A 119 23.51 17.56 -14.82
N PHE A 120 22.54 17.65 -15.74
CA PHE A 120 22.78 18.11 -17.12
C PHE A 120 22.33 19.54 -17.39
N GLY A 121 21.55 20.16 -16.49
CA GLY A 121 20.99 21.51 -16.67
C GLY A 121 19.91 21.62 -17.76
N ILE A 122 19.42 20.49 -18.29
CA ILE A 122 18.45 20.45 -19.39
C ILE A 122 17.18 19.74 -18.90
N SER A 123 16.02 20.31 -19.23
CA SER A 123 14.72 19.71 -18.91
C SER A 123 14.24 18.80 -20.03
N PHE A 124 13.85 17.58 -19.67
CA PHE A 124 13.23 16.62 -20.58
C PHE A 124 11.78 16.39 -20.23
N ASN A 125 10.94 16.34 -21.27
CA ASN A 125 9.55 15.96 -21.15
C ASN A 125 9.47 14.43 -21.00
N MET A 126 9.59 13.95 -19.76
CA MET A 126 9.31 12.55 -19.44
C MET A 126 7.78 12.37 -19.33
N SER A 127 7.24 11.44 -20.09
CA SER A 127 5.80 11.14 -20.15
C SER A 127 5.40 10.03 -19.17
N THR A 128 4.09 9.79 -19.06
CA THR A 128 3.52 8.65 -18.31
C THR A 128 3.54 7.33 -19.09
N HIS A 129 4.09 7.30 -20.31
CA HIS A 129 4.05 6.14 -21.20
C HIS A 129 4.58 4.85 -20.54
N TYR A 130 5.78 4.90 -19.95
CA TYR A 130 6.39 3.73 -19.31
C TYR A 130 5.71 3.32 -18.01
N ILE A 131 5.01 4.25 -17.33
CA ILE A 131 4.17 3.90 -16.18
C ILE A 131 2.98 3.05 -16.64
N ASN A 132 2.34 3.43 -17.75
CA ASN A 132 1.22 2.68 -18.33
C ASN A 132 1.66 1.31 -18.89
N LEU A 133 2.84 1.23 -19.51
CA LEU A 133 3.42 -0.05 -19.92
C LEU A 133 3.73 -0.94 -18.71
N ALA A 134 4.34 -0.39 -17.65
CA ALA A 134 4.58 -1.14 -16.42
C ALA A 134 3.29 -1.64 -15.76
N LEU A 135 2.21 -0.85 -15.81
CA LEU A 135 0.88 -1.23 -15.35
C LEU A 135 0.32 -2.41 -16.15
N PHE A 136 0.51 -2.37 -17.48
CA PHE A 136 0.12 -3.47 -18.37
C PHE A 136 0.90 -4.75 -18.06
N MET A 137 2.22 -4.65 -17.82
CA MET A 137 3.04 -5.77 -17.39
C MET A 137 2.57 -6.37 -16.05
N ALA A 138 2.21 -5.53 -15.08
CA ALA A 138 1.63 -5.97 -13.81
C ALA A 138 0.32 -6.75 -13.98
N PHE A 139 -0.56 -6.27 -14.86
CA PHE A 139 -1.76 -6.99 -15.24
C PHE A 139 -1.49 -8.34 -15.87
N ALA A 140 -0.54 -8.40 -16.80
CA ALA A 140 -0.21 -9.65 -17.44
C ALA A 140 0.35 -10.72 -16.50
N MET A 141 1.10 -10.32 -15.48
CA MET A 141 1.60 -11.25 -14.47
C MET A 141 0.50 -11.79 -13.57
N GLU A 142 -0.51 -10.97 -13.24
CA GLU A 142 -1.62 -11.38 -12.39
C GLU A 142 -2.67 -12.20 -13.15
N GLN A 143 -2.89 -11.90 -14.44
CA GLN A 143 -3.91 -12.54 -15.28
C GLN A 143 -3.33 -12.95 -16.66
N PRO A 144 -2.38 -13.90 -16.71
CA PRO A 144 -1.70 -14.28 -17.95
C PRO A 144 -2.60 -14.99 -18.97
N ASP A 145 -3.63 -15.68 -18.49
CA ASP A 145 -4.57 -16.46 -19.30
C ASP A 145 -5.80 -15.65 -19.74
N MET A 146 -5.94 -14.39 -19.30
CA MET A 146 -7.02 -13.55 -19.79
C MET A 146 -6.85 -13.33 -21.30
N GLU A 147 -7.96 -13.41 -22.03
CA GLU A 147 -8.01 -13.22 -23.48
C GLU A 147 -8.60 -11.85 -23.80
N VAL A 148 -7.93 -11.10 -24.66
CA VAL A 148 -8.45 -9.86 -25.23
C VAL A 148 -8.63 -10.05 -26.72
N LEU A 149 -9.81 -9.69 -27.21
CA LEU A 149 -10.16 -9.81 -28.61
C LEU A 149 -9.52 -8.67 -29.41
N LEU A 150 -8.40 -8.96 -30.07
CA LEU A 150 -7.78 -8.03 -31.00
C LEU A 150 -8.72 -7.80 -32.19
N PHE A 151 -9.02 -6.53 -32.46
CA PHE A 151 -10.00 -6.10 -33.47
C PHE A 151 -11.38 -6.77 -33.33
N PHE A 152 -11.75 -7.21 -32.12
CA PHE A 152 -12.98 -7.98 -31.86
C PHE A 152 -13.08 -9.33 -32.58
N ILE A 153 -12.00 -9.81 -33.20
CA ILE A 153 -11.99 -11.04 -34.01
C ILE A 153 -11.02 -12.07 -33.44
N ILE A 154 -9.78 -11.68 -33.11
CA ILE A 154 -8.71 -12.62 -32.75
C ILE A 154 -8.51 -12.63 -31.23
N PRO A 155 -8.84 -13.72 -30.50
CA PRO A 155 -8.54 -13.82 -29.08
C PRO A 155 -7.03 -13.97 -28.88
N ILE A 156 -6.40 -12.96 -28.26
CA ILE A 156 -4.98 -13.00 -27.91
C ILE A 156 -4.86 -13.05 -26.40
N LYS A 157 -4.13 -14.06 -25.91
CA LYS A 157 -3.79 -14.17 -24.48
C LYS A 157 -2.84 -13.06 -24.07
N ILE A 158 -3.13 -12.43 -22.95
CA ILE A 158 -2.36 -11.30 -22.41
C ILE A 158 -0.88 -11.63 -22.23
N LYS A 159 -0.52 -12.87 -21.89
CA LYS A 159 0.90 -13.29 -21.78
C LYS A 159 1.75 -13.01 -23.03
N TRP A 160 1.17 -13.08 -24.23
CA TRP A 160 1.90 -12.81 -25.48
C TRP A 160 2.11 -11.31 -25.69
N MET A 161 1.11 -10.51 -25.36
CA MET A 161 1.22 -9.05 -25.38
C MET A 161 2.23 -8.57 -24.32
N ALA A 162 2.29 -9.23 -23.17
CA ALA A 162 3.27 -8.95 -22.13
C ALA A 162 4.70 -9.28 -22.55
N LEU A 163 4.89 -10.36 -23.32
CA LEU A 163 6.19 -10.67 -23.90
C LEU A 163 6.63 -9.54 -24.84
N LEU A 164 5.73 -9.05 -25.70
CA LEU A 164 6.00 -7.90 -26.57
C LEU A 164 6.35 -6.67 -25.74
N ASP A 165 5.55 -6.33 -24.73
CA ASP A 165 5.81 -5.19 -23.84
C ASP A 165 7.17 -5.32 -23.12
N GLY A 166 7.52 -6.52 -22.67
CA GLY A 166 8.82 -6.81 -22.07
C GLY A 166 9.99 -6.62 -23.04
N ILE A 167 9.80 -6.96 -24.32
CA ILE A 167 10.77 -6.68 -25.38
C ILE A 167 10.89 -5.17 -25.61
N VAL A 168 9.77 -4.43 -25.61
CA VAL A 168 9.78 -2.96 -25.75
C VAL A 168 10.55 -2.31 -24.59
N PHE A 169 10.33 -2.76 -23.35
CA PHE A 169 11.13 -2.34 -22.20
C PHE A 169 12.62 -2.64 -22.39
N ALA A 170 12.96 -3.86 -22.81
CA ALA A 170 14.35 -4.26 -23.01
C ALA A 170 15.04 -3.40 -24.09
N ILE A 171 14.37 -3.14 -25.22
CA ILE A 171 14.86 -2.26 -26.28
C ILE A 171 15.01 -0.83 -25.77
N ALA A 172 13.98 -0.28 -25.12
CA ALA A 172 14.01 1.09 -24.61
C ALA A 172 15.17 1.32 -23.63
N ILE A 173 15.46 0.34 -22.78
CA ILE A 173 16.56 0.40 -21.81
C ILE A 173 17.91 0.20 -22.54
N ILE A 174 18.11 -0.95 -23.20
CA ILE A 174 19.40 -1.35 -23.76
C ILE A 174 19.79 -0.43 -24.92
N CYS A 175 18.90 -0.33 -25.93
CA CYS A 175 19.17 0.49 -27.10
C CYS A 175 19.13 1.98 -26.76
N GLY A 176 18.33 2.41 -25.80
CA GLY A 176 18.27 3.81 -25.38
C GLY A 176 19.59 4.35 -24.81
N PHE A 177 20.41 3.52 -24.15
CA PHE A 177 21.75 3.92 -23.69
C PHE A 177 22.85 3.68 -24.74
N ILE A 178 22.79 2.57 -25.47
CA ILE A 178 23.87 2.13 -26.36
C ILE A 178 23.81 2.84 -27.73
N VAL A 179 22.62 2.97 -28.31
CA VAL A 179 22.49 3.44 -29.69
C VAL A 179 22.89 4.90 -29.86
N PRO A 180 22.47 5.84 -28.97
CA PRO A 180 22.89 7.22 -29.09
C PRO A 180 24.40 7.41 -28.89
N THR A 181 25.04 6.66 -27.98
CA THR A 181 26.49 6.76 -27.78
C THR A 181 27.24 6.29 -29.03
N MET A 182 26.82 5.18 -29.64
CA MET A 182 27.40 4.68 -30.89
C MET A 182 27.21 5.66 -32.05
N ALA A 183 26.03 6.28 -32.16
CA ALA A 183 25.73 7.25 -33.21
C ALA A 183 26.57 8.53 -33.08
N VAL A 184 26.74 9.06 -31.86
CA VAL A 184 27.57 10.25 -31.60
C VAL A 184 29.04 9.99 -31.88
N ASN A 185 29.52 8.75 -31.65
CA ASN A 185 30.90 8.34 -31.94
C ASN A 185 31.18 8.09 -33.43
N GLY A 186 30.23 8.41 -34.33
CA GLY A 186 30.41 8.28 -35.77
C GLY A 186 30.24 6.86 -36.33
N SER A 187 29.69 5.92 -35.56
CA SER A 187 29.41 4.57 -36.07
C SER A 187 28.25 4.59 -37.06
N THR A 188 28.50 4.21 -38.31
CA THR A 188 27.45 4.04 -39.34
C THR A 188 26.38 3.05 -38.88
N ILE A 189 26.77 1.98 -38.17
CA ILE A 189 25.85 0.98 -37.61
C ILE A 189 25.00 1.63 -36.49
N GLY A 190 25.60 2.45 -35.64
CA GLY A 190 24.87 3.19 -34.61
C GLY A 190 23.80 4.12 -35.20
N TYR A 191 24.14 4.87 -36.24
CA TYR A 191 23.20 5.79 -36.90
C TYR A 191 22.09 5.07 -37.66
N THR A 192 22.40 4.00 -38.41
CA THR A 192 21.38 3.21 -39.12
C THR A 192 20.43 2.51 -38.17
N MET A 193 20.96 1.95 -37.07
CA MET A 193 20.15 1.34 -36.02
C MET A 193 19.28 2.36 -35.29
N TRP A 194 19.82 3.55 -35.00
CA TRP A 194 19.05 4.66 -34.42
C TRP A 194 17.89 5.08 -35.33
N ASN A 195 18.16 5.35 -36.60
CA ASN A 195 17.15 5.79 -37.56
C ASN A 195 16.08 4.69 -37.78
N GLY A 196 16.48 3.42 -37.83
CA GLY A 196 15.55 2.30 -37.92
C GLY A 196 14.62 2.21 -36.70
N LEU A 197 15.18 2.26 -35.50
CA LEU A 197 14.40 2.18 -34.25
C LEU A 197 13.53 3.43 -34.01
N TYR A 198 14.01 4.61 -34.42
CA TYR A 198 13.22 5.84 -34.40
C TYR A 198 12.01 5.75 -35.34
N ARG A 199 12.22 5.27 -36.59
CA ARG A 199 11.12 5.07 -37.55
C ARG A 199 10.12 4.01 -37.11
N ALA A 200 10.58 3.00 -36.37
CA ALA A 200 9.71 2.01 -35.74
C ALA A 200 8.95 2.55 -34.52
N GLY A 201 9.23 3.78 -34.07
CA GLY A 201 8.60 4.40 -32.90
C GLY A 201 9.12 3.88 -31.55
N LEU A 202 10.25 3.15 -31.54
CA LEU A 202 10.81 2.52 -30.33
C LEU A 202 11.85 3.41 -29.62
N LEU A 203 12.48 4.34 -30.34
CA LEU A 203 13.43 5.30 -29.79
C LEU A 203 13.02 6.74 -30.10
N SER A 204 13.53 7.67 -29.31
CA SER A 204 13.34 9.11 -29.52
C SER A 204 14.14 9.62 -30.73
N GLY A 205 13.60 10.65 -31.39
CA GLY A 205 14.24 11.37 -32.49
C GLY A 205 15.42 12.27 -32.08
N SER A 206 15.83 12.23 -30.81
CA SER A 206 17.07 12.83 -30.32
C SER A 206 17.81 11.86 -29.41
N GLY A 207 19.15 11.84 -29.48
CA GLY A 207 19.98 10.99 -28.63
C GLY A 207 19.77 11.24 -27.14
N MET A 208 19.56 12.51 -26.76
CA MET A 208 19.28 12.87 -25.38
C MET A 208 17.88 12.42 -24.92
N GLY A 209 16.88 12.50 -25.79
CA GLY A 209 15.55 11.93 -25.51
C GLY A 209 15.57 10.40 -25.40
N CYS A 210 16.49 9.71 -26.09
CA CYS A 210 16.68 8.27 -25.91
C CYS A 210 17.15 7.94 -24.49
N TYR A 211 18.09 8.71 -23.93
CA TYR A 211 18.51 8.54 -22.54
C TYR A 211 17.37 8.81 -21.56
N ALA A 212 16.59 9.89 -21.78
CA ALA A 212 15.46 10.22 -20.92
C ALA A 212 14.40 9.10 -20.91
N ASN A 213 14.05 8.56 -22.09
CA ASN A 213 13.13 7.44 -22.21
C ASN A 213 13.70 6.15 -21.59
N ALA A 214 15.00 5.88 -21.75
CA ALA A 214 15.65 4.73 -21.14
C ALA A 214 15.62 4.80 -19.60
N ILE A 215 15.86 5.98 -19.03
CA ILE A 215 15.75 6.22 -17.59
C ILE A 215 14.29 6.06 -17.13
N ALA A 216 13.32 6.62 -17.87
CA ALA A 216 11.90 6.47 -17.57
C ALA A 216 11.48 4.99 -17.56
N ALA A 217 11.94 4.22 -18.55
CA ALA A 217 11.70 2.80 -18.68
C ALA A 217 12.33 2.02 -17.52
N LEU A 218 13.60 2.29 -17.19
CA LEU A 218 14.30 1.69 -16.04
C LEU A 218 13.56 1.93 -14.74
N VAL A 219 13.20 3.18 -14.46
CA VAL A 219 12.54 3.57 -13.23
C VAL A 219 11.16 2.91 -13.10
N SER A 220 10.41 2.87 -14.18
CA SER A 220 9.09 2.21 -14.22
C SER A 220 9.22 0.69 -14.03
N MET A 221 10.22 0.07 -14.65
CA MET A 221 10.51 -1.36 -14.51
C MET A 221 10.97 -1.72 -13.09
N LEU A 222 11.82 -0.89 -12.47
CA LEU A 222 12.23 -1.06 -11.07
C LEU A 222 11.04 -0.93 -10.12
N ASN A 223 10.18 0.07 -10.32
CA ASN A 223 8.95 0.24 -9.54
C ASN A 223 8.07 -1.02 -9.64
N PHE A 224 7.89 -1.53 -10.86
CA PHE A 224 7.17 -2.77 -11.13
C PHE A 224 7.78 -3.99 -10.42
N ILE A 225 9.08 -4.25 -10.55
CA ILE A 225 9.73 -5.42 -9.92
C ILE A 225 9.59 -5.37 -8.40
N VAL A 226 9.86 -4.20 -7.79
CA VAL A 226 9.70 -4.00 -6.35
C VAL A 226 8.27 -4.27 -5.93
N PHE A 227 7.31 -3.74 -6.69
CA PHE A 227 5.91 -3.88 -6.33
C PHE A 227 5.39 -5.31 -6.52
N MET A 228 5.82 -6.05 -7.54
CA MET A 228 5.45 -7.47 -7.70
C MET A 228 5.92 -8.33 -6.52
N ILE A 229 7.10 -8.04 -5.98
CA ILE A 229 7.62 -8.74 -4.79
C ILE A 229 6.77 -8.40 -3.54
N VAL A 230 6.29 -7.16 -3.44
CA VAL A 230 5.44 -6.70 -2.32
C VAL A 230 4.00 -7.21 -2.48
N ALA A 231 3.46 -7.21 -3.70
CA ALA A 231 2.09 -7.57 -4.03
C ALA A 231 1.81 -9.05 -3.81
N LYS A 232 2.78 -9.94 -4.10
CA LYS A 232 2.71 -11.38 -3.78
C LYS A 232 2.49 -11.68 -2.29
N LYS A 233 2.69 -10.72 -1.39
CA LYS A 233 2.31 -10.84 0.01
C LYS A 233 0.83 -10.46 0.14
N GLY A 234 0.01 -11.45 0.52
CA GLY A 234 -1.44 -11.31 0.64
C GLY A 234 -1.89 -10.09 1.46
N PRO A 235 -3.13 -9.62 1.27
CA PRO A 235 -3.65 -8.41 1.89
C PRO A 235 -3.54 -8.44 3.41
N TYR A 236 -3.35 -7.27 4.02
CA TYR A 236 -3.30 -7.17 5.47
C TYR A 236 -4.64 -7.60 6.10
N LYS A 237 -4.62 -8.67 6.89
CA LYS A 237 -5.77 -9.14 7.68
C LYS A 237 -5.92 -8.29 8.94
N SER A 238 -7.12 -7.74 9.17
CA SER A 238 -7.46 -6.98 10.37
C SER A 238 -7.33 -7.82 11.65
N SER A 239 -7.22 -7.17 12.82
CA SER A 239 -7.15 -7.89 14.11
C SER A 239 -8.36 -8.82 14.30
N THR A 240 -9.54 -8.34 13.93
CA THR A 240 -10.79 -9.12 13.95
C THR A 240 -10.73 -10.30 12.99
N GLN A 241 -10.26 -10.11 11.75
CA GLN A 241 -10.09 -11.20 10.78
C GLN A 241 -9.04 -12.22 11.23
N ARG A 242 -7.97 -11.79 11.91
CA ARG A 242 -6.96 -12.70 12.47
C ARG A 242 -7.53 -13.52 13.62
N ASN A 243 -8.24 -12.88 14.55
CA ASN A 243 -8.90 -13.58 15.66
C ASN A 243 -9.97 -14.55 15.14
N TYR A 244 -10.76 -14.15 14.15
CA TYR A 244 -11.73 -15.00 13.48
C TYR A 244 -11.06 -16.20 12.79
N ASN A 245 -9.98 -15.98 12.03
CA ASN A 245 -9.25 -17.08 11.38
C ASN A 245 -8.62 -18.02 12.40
N LYS A 246 -8.11 -17.49 13.52
CA LYS A 246 -7.57 -18.30 14.62
C LYS A 246 -8.67 -19.13 15.28
N ALA A 247 -9.83 -18.53 15.54
CA ALA A 247 -11.01 -19.20 16.08
C ALA A 247 -11.54 -20.30 15.14
N MET A 248 -11.66 -20.00 13.83
CA MET A 248 -12.09 -20.95 12.82
C MET A 248 -11.09 -22.10 12.63
N TYR A 249 -9.78 -21.81 12.68
CA TYR A 249 -8.75 -22.85 12.64
C TYR A 249 -8.83 -23.76 13.87
N THR A 250 -8.99 -23.19 15.08
CA THR A 250 -9.17 -23.98 16.30
C THR A 250 -10.46 -24.80 16.28
N ALA A 251 -11.55 -24.25 15.75
CA ALA A 251 -12.82 -24.96 15.59
C ALA A 251 -12.67 -26.14 14.62
N ARG A 252 -12.07 -25.93 13.45
CA ARG A 252 -11.82 -26.98 12.45
C ARG A 252 -10.87 -28.05 12.96
N LYS A 253 -9.83 -27.67 13.72
CA LYS A 253 -8.93 -28.63 14.40
C LYS A 253 -9.68 -29.46 15.44
N ALA A 254 -10.55 -28.84 16.23
CA ALA A 254 -11.37 -29.54 17.22
C ALA A 254 -12.38 -30.50 16.55
N GLU A 255 -12.94 -30.11 15.40
CA GLU A 255 -13.82 -30.95 14.60
C GLU A 255 -13.09 -32.14 14.00
N ASN A 256 -11.92 -31.94 13.37
CA ASN A 256 -11.09 -33.03 12.87
C ASN A 256 -10.68 -34.00 13.99
N ASN A 257 -10.27 -33.48 15.16
CA ASN A 257 -9.95 -34.33 16.32
C ASN A 257 -11.15 -35.14 16.82
N ARG A 258 -12.37 -34.60 16.76
CA ARG A 258 -13.60 -35.35 17.06
C ARG A 258 -13.85 -36.45 16.04
N ARG A 259 -13.65 -36.17 14.75
CA ARG A 259 -13.81 -37.14 13.65
C ARG A 259 -12.79 -38.28 13.74
N ASP A 260 -11.55 -37.97 14.09
CA ASP A 260 -10.44 -38.94 14.22
C ASP A 260 -10.45 -39.68 15.58
N GLY A 261 -11.50 -39.52 16.40
CA GLY A 261 -11.61 -40.16 17.71
C GLY A 261 -10.63 -39.65 18.78
N LYS A 262 -9.79 -38.64 18.46
CA LYS A 262 -8.87 -37.98 19.40
C LYS A 262 -9.63 -36.99 20.29
N LYS A 263 -10.45 -37.49 21.22
CA LYS A 263 -11.06 -36.66 22.26
C LYS A 263 -10.00 -36.33 23.31
N PRO A 264 -9.67 -35.04 23.56
CA PRO A 264 -8.85 -34.70 24.72
C PRO A 264 -9.59 -35.15 25.97
N SER A 265 -8.88 -35.86 26.84
CA SER A 265 -9.42 -36.33 28.12
C SER A 265 -9.92 -35.14 28.95
N PHE A 266 -11.00 -35.33 29.71
CA PHE A 266 -11.52 -34.31 30.62
C PHE A 266 -10.43 -33.78 31.57
N ASN A 267 -9.52 -34.65 32.03
CA ASN A 267 -8.38 -34.26 32.85
C ASN A 267 -7.44 -33.27 32.15
N GLU A 268 -7.21 -33.43 30.85
CA GLU A 268 -6.26 -32.61 30.10
C GLU A 268 -6.76 -31.17 29.88
N ARG A 269 -8.08 -30.96 29.87
CA ARG A 269 -8.70 -29.62 29.84
C ARG A 269 -8.62 -28.90 31.18
N VAL A 270 -8.76 -29.64 32.29
CA VAL A 270 -8.72 -29.08 33.65
C VAL A 270 -7.31 -28.66 34.03
N TYR A 271 -6.29 -29.46 33.67
CA TYR A 271 -4.89 -29.12 33.95
C TYR A 271 -4.39 -27.89 33.18
N ASN A 272 -4.82 -27.70 31.92
CA ASN A 272 -4.39 -26.54 31.11
C ASN A 272 -5.14 -25.24 31.45
N ALA A 273 -6.35 -25.30 32.01
CA ALA A 273 -7.07 -24.11 32.48
C ALA A 273 -6.40 -23.50 33.74
N ASN A 274 -5.72 -24.34 34.53
CA ASN A 274 -5.02 -23.94 35.75
C ASN A 274 -3.54 -23.57 35.51
N SER A 275 -3.06 -23.59 34.25
CA SER A 275 -1.64 -23.35 33.95
C SER A 275 -1.26 -21.87 33.81
N GLU A 276 -2.20 -20.93 33.96
CA GLU A 276 -1.88 -19.52 34.17
C GLU A 276 -1.52 -19.28 35.65
N LYS A 277 -0.26 -19.61 35.99
CA LYS A 277 0.48 -19.12 37.18
C LYS A 277 -0.22 -19.11 38.54
N THR A 278 -1.08 -20.08 38.85
CA THR A 278 -1.40 -20.39 40.26
C THR A 278 -0.55 -21.56 40.73
N THR A 279 0.53 -21.26 41.45
CA THR A 279 1.28 -22.29 42.19
C THR A 279 0.32 -23.01 43.14
N TRP A 280 0.41 -24.35 43.17
CA TRP A 280 -0.48 -25.25 43.92
C TRP A 280 -0.60 -24.91 45.41
N ASP A 281 0.36 -24.18 45.99
CA ASP A 281 0.33 -23.72 47.37
C ASP A 281 -0.77 -22.69 47.68
N ASN A 282 -1.20 -21.88 46.69
CA ASN A 282 -2.28 -20.90 46.89
C ASN A 282 -3.67 -21.49 46.66
N ALA A 283 -3.79 -22.62 45.95
CA ALA A 283 -5.08 -23.25 45.65
C ALA A 283 -5.65 -24.06 46.83
N ASN A 284 -4.79 -24.45 47.78
CA ASN A 284 -5.14 -25.30 48.92
C ASN A 284 -5.18 -24.55 50.27
N GLN A 285 -5.13 -23.21 50.29
CA GLN A 285 -5.36 -22.50 51.54
C GLN A 285 -6.83 -22.65 51.95
N PRO A 286 -7.14 -23.28 53.11
CA PRO A 286 -8.51 -23.35 53.60
C PRO A 286 -9.01 -21.93 53.82
N TYR A 287 -10.17 -21.62 53.25
CA TYR A 287 -10.87 -20.37 53.46
C TYR A 287 -10.99 -20.10 54.96
N LYS A 288 -10.30 -19.06 55.45
CA LYS A 288 -10.47 -18.57 56.81
C LYS A 288 -11.68 -17.63 56.80
N PRO A 289 -12.84 -18.02 57.35
CA PRO A 289 -13.95 -17.08 57.46
C PRO A 289 -13.50 -15.88 58.29
N VAL A 290 -13.70 -14.68 57.75
CA VAL A 290 -13.51 -13.44 58.50
C VAL A 290 -14.43 -13.50 59.72
N ARG A 291 -13.89 -13.28 60.92
CA ARG A 291 -14.66 -13.35 62.17
C ARG A 291 -15.85 -12.39 62.08
N ASN A 292 -17.06 -12.89 62.39
CA ASN A 292 -18.28 -12.08 62.43
C ASN A 292 -18.05 -10.81 63.24
N GLY A 293 -18.27 -9.65 62.62
CA GLY A 293 -18.11 -8.33 63.23
C GLY A 293 -16.91 -7.50 62.76
N GLN A 294 -16.05 -8.02 61.87
CA GLN A 294 -15.03 -7.20 61.21
C GLN A 294 -15.52 -6.64 59.87
N PRO A 295 -15.28 -5.34 59.58
CA PRO A 295 -15.71 -4.73 58.34
C PRO A 295 -14.92 -5.32 57.15
N LYS A 296 -15.63 -5.78 56.12
CA LYS A 296 -15.00 -6.30 54.89
C LYS A 296 -14.50 -5.19 53.98
N HIS A 297 -15.21 -4.07 53.98
CA HIS A 297 -14.90 -2.89 53.16
C HIS A 297 -14.49 -1.71 54.03
N ARG A 298 -13.45 -1.00 53.58
CA ARG A 298 -12.95 0.21 54.28
C ARG A 298 -12.44 1.22 53.27
N CYS A 299 -12.95 2.44 53.34
CA CYS A 299 -12.48 3.53 52.48
C CYS A 299 -11.05 3.96 52.88
N ALA A 300 -10.14 4.00 51.91
CA ALA A 300 -8.75 4.41 52.12
C ALA A 300 -8.58 5.90 52.50
N VAL A 301 -9.58 6.75 52.22
CA VAL A 301 -9.52 8.21 52.50
C VAL A 301 -10.13 8.55 53.86
N CYS A 302 -11.38 8.15 54.11
CA CYS A 302 -12.09 8.54 55.34
C CYS A 302 -12.21 7.42 56.38
N GLY A 303 -11.77 6.20 56.06
CA GLY A 303 -11.79 5.07 56.99
C GLY A 303 -13.16 4.47 57.29
N ARG A 304 -14.26 5.02 56.74
CA ARG A 304 -15.62 4.47 56.88
C ARG A 304 -15.70 3.06 56.30
N THR A 305 -16.59 2.28 56.89
CA THR A 305 -16.79 0.86 56.62
C THR A 305 -18.26 0.58 56.31
N GLU A 306 -18.54 -0.62 55.78
CA GLU A 306 -19.91 -1.08 55.52
C GLU A 306 -20.80 -1.18 56.77
N LEU A 307 -20.21 -1.11 57.97
CA LEU A 307 -20.93 -1.12 59.24
C LEU A 307 -21.41 0.27 59.67
N ASP A 308 -20.87 1.34 59.07
CA ASP A 308 -21.17 2.71 59.50
C ASP A 308 -22.47 3.26 58.89
N ASP A 309 -22.88 2.78 57.71
CA ASP A 309 -24.15 3.12 57.04
C ASP A 309 -24.48 2.06 55.98
N GLU A 310 -25.70 1.52 56.03
CA GLU A 310 -26.18 0.47 55.12
C GLU A 310 -26.23 0.90 53.65
N ASN A 311 -26.25 2.21 53.37
CA ASN A 311 -26.30 2.75 52.01
C ASN A 311 -24.91 3.03 51.39
N LEU A 312 -23.82 2.80 52.13
CA LEU A 312 -22.47 3.05 51.62
C LEU A 312 -22.03 1.97 50.64
N VAL A 313 -21.76 2.40 49.40
CA VAL A 313 -21.19 1.54 48.37
C VAL A 313 -19.69 1.80 48.24
N PHE A 314 -18.90 0.72 48.27
CA PHE A 314 -17.45 0.75 48.10
C PHE A 314 -17.06 0.28 46.70
N ARG A 315 -16.11 0.98 46.07
CA ARG A 315 -15.60 0.66 44.73
C ARG A 315 -14.10 0.85 44.64
N PHE A 316 -13.49 0.13 43.71
CA PHE A 316 -12.08 0.25 43.38
C PHE A 316 -11.84 1.31 42.31
N CYS A 317 -10.71 2.00 42.41
CA CYS A 317 -10.24 2.86 41.33
C CYS A 317 -9.33 2.08 40.37
N SER A 318 -9.67 2.05 39.09
CA SER A 318 -8.86 1.38 38.05
C SER A 318 -7.51 2.04 37.75
N LYS A 319 -7.28 3.26 38.26
CA LYS A 319 -6.05 4.03 38.05
C LYS A 319 -5.07 3.93 39.22
N CYS A 320 -5.52 3.48 40.38
CA CYS A 320 -4.67 3.33 41.57
C CYS A 320 -3.91 1.99 41.53
N VAL A 321 -2.69 2.00 42.04
CA VAL A 321 -1.85 0.81 42.19
C VAL A 321 -2.11 0.19 43.56
N GLY A 322 -2.74 -0.98 43.58
CA GLY A 322 -3.13 -1.71 44.79
C GLY A 322 -4.64 -1.89 44.93
N ASN A 323 -5.06 -2.74 45.87
CA ASN A 323 -6.47 -3.07 46.11
C ASN A 323 -7.11 -2.09 47.12
N TYR A 324 -7.02 -0.78 46.85
CA TYR A 324 -7.63 0.24 47.71
C TYR A 324 -9.09 0.49 47.30
N GLU A 325 -9.98 0.43 48.28
CA GLU A 325 -11.41 0.71 48.12
C GLU A 325 -11.74 2.14 48.57
N TYR A 326 -12.72 2.76 47.91
CA TYR A 326 -13.20 4.11 48.21
C TYR A 326 -14.73 4.09 48.34
N CYS A 327 -15.28 4.84 49.29
CA CYS A 327 -16.72 5.08 49.34
C CYS A 327 -17.13 5.99 48.17
N SER A 328 -18.43 6.03 47.86
CA SER A 328 -18.97 6.77 46.70
C SER A 328 -18.56 8.26 46.68
N ASP A 329 -18.44 8.89 47.85
CA ASP A 329 -18.06 10.31 47.96
C ASP A 329 -16.57 10.57 47.65
N HIS A 330 -15.71 9.58 47.93
CA HIS A 330 -14.25 9.70 47.75
C HIS A 330 -13.73 9.03 46.48
N LEU A 331 -14.57 8.24 45.79
CA LEU A 331 -14.16 7.53 44.58
C LEU A 331 -13.68 8.46 43.46
N TYR A 332 -14.24 9.67 43.37
CA TYR A 332 -13.90 10.63 42.31
C TYR A 332 -13.06 11.82 42.78
N THR A 333 -12.80 11.91 44.08
CA THR A 333 -12.09 13.04 44.71
C THR A 333 -10.77 12.62 45.37
N HIS A 334 -10.44 11.33 45.40
CA HIS A 334 -9.17 10.84 45.94
C HIS A 334 -7.97 11.13 45.02
N ILE A 335 -6.80 11.30 45.63
CA ILE A 335 -5.53 11.40 44.93
C ILE A 335 -5.10 9.97 44.56
N HIS A 336 -4.80 9.74 43.28
CA HIS A 336 -4.40 8.42 42.80
C HIS A 336 -3.03 8.01 43.35
N ILE A 337 -3.00 6.82 43.96
CA ILE A 337 -1.76 6.21 44.42
C ILE A 337 -1.10 5.55 43.21
N THR A 338 -0.06 6.17 42.67
CA THR A 338 0.79 5.57 41.64
C THR A 338 2.01 4.95 42.32
N GLY A 339 2.43 3.76 41.87
CA GLY A 339 3.43 2.92 42.54
C GLY A 339 4.86 3.45 42.56
N ASN A 340 5.06 4.78 42.59
CA ASN A 340 6.37 5.41 42.47
C ASN A 340 6.65 6.55 43.45
N ASN A 341 5.99 6.60 44.61
CA ASN A 341 6.44 7.42 45.74
C ASN A 341 6.50 6.57 47.02
N GLY A 342 7.71 6.11 47.34
CA GLY A 342 8.09 5.97 48.74
C GLY A 342 8.09 7.35 49.40
N SER A 343 7.69 7.37 50.67
CA SER A 343 7.75 8.49 51.63
C SER A 343 7.00 9.79 51.26
N ALA A 344 5.82 9.95 51.87
CA ALA A 344 5.49 11.20 52.54
C ALA A 344 5.34 10.85 54.04
N GLU A 345 6.19 11.46 54.87
CA GLU A 345 5.92 11.68 56.29
C GLU A 345 4.66 12.56 56.46
#